data_AF-A0A183D3Y5-F1
#
_entry.id   AF-A0A183D3Y5-F1
#
_cell.length_a   1.000
_cell.length_b   1.000
_cell.length_c   1.000
_cell.angle_alpha   90.00
_cell.angle_beta   90.00
_cell.angle_gamma   90.00
#
_symmetry.space_group_name_H-M   'P 1'
#
loop_
_entity.id
_entity.type
_entity.pdbx_description
1 polymer ?
#
loop_
_entity_poly.entity_id
_entity_poly.type
_entity_poly.pdbx_seq_one_letter_code
_entity_poly.pdbx_strand_id
1 'polypeptide(L)'
;MAVQTLDQCDRTKPRFHAFLKAAESRTECQRNHLRDLLVRPVQRLPSVILLLKALQKKTDRSNPDNSYLVKAMRALETALAIANESRRQTDSYAKIFKLSSEIERCPADILSSARTLKAELHVLSLGGEDEWIKTRDRRMAIFLFNDLMEIVKIVLTFFD
;
A
#
# COMPACT_ATOMS: atom_id res chain seq x y z
N MET A 1 5.89 -5.19 -3.07
CA MET A 1 6.46 -6.56 -2.99
C MET A 1 7.35 -6.90 -4.20
N ALA A 2 6.85 -7.28 -5.38
CA ALA A 2 7.72 -7.70 -6.50
C ALA A 2 8.78 -6.65 -6.94
N VAL A 3 8.38 -5.38 -7.09
CA VAL A 3 9.31 -4.29 -7.43
C VAL A 3 10.35 -4.03 -6.32
N GLN A 4 9.94 -4.07 -5.06
CA GLN A 4 10.86 -3.90 -3.92
C GLN A 4 11.85 -5.07 -3.81
N THR A 5 11.39 -6.30 -4.03
CA THR A 5 12.26 -7.49 -4.07
C THR A 5 13.23 -7.42 -5.24
N LEU A 6 12.79 -6.92 -6.40
CA LEU A 6 13.65 -6.68 -7.56
C LEU A 6 14.73 -5.65 -7.22
N ASP A 7 14.34 -4.48 -6.69
CA ASP A 7 15.27 -3.39 -6.31
C ASP A 7 16.27 -3.87 -5.25
N GLN A 8 15.82 -4.66 -4.26
CA GLN A 8 16.69 -5.22 -3.23
C GLN A 8 17.65 -6.27 -3.79
N CYS A 9 17.18 -7.19 -4.64
CA CYS A 9 18.06 -8.17 -5.28
C CYS A 9 19.08 -7.49 -6.20
N ASP A 10 18.69 -6.45 -6.94
CA ASP A 10 19.59 -5.68 -7.80
C ASP A 10 20.71 -5.02 -6.97
N ARG A 11 20.37 -4.44 -5.82
CA ARG A 11 21.34 -3.80 -4.91
C ARG A 11 22.23 -4.77 -4.14
N THR A 12 21.69 -5.91 -3.71
CA THR A 12 22.37 -6.81 -2.76
C THR A 12 23.03 -8.02 -3.41
N LYS A 13 22.68 -8.37 -4.66
CA LYS A 13 23.18 -9.57 -5.34
C LYS A 13 23.88 -9.22 -6.65
N PRO A 14 25.22 -9.10 -6.68
CA PRO A 14 25.99 -8.69 -7.86
C PRO A 14 25.77 -9.59 -9.10
N ARG A 15 25.63 -10.91 -8.90
CA ARG A 15 25.30 -11.85 -10.00
C ARG A 15 23.93 -11.58 -10.62
N PHE A 16 22.94 -11.23 -9.78
CA PHE A 16 21.61 -10.90 -10.24
C PHE A 16 21.61 -9.55 -10.97
N HIS A 17 22.34 -8.55 -10.47
CA HIS A 17 22.55 -7.28 -11.15
C HIS A 17 23.11 -7.47 -12.57
N ALA A 18 24.20 -8.23 -12.70
CA ALA A 18 24.80 -8.51 -14.00
C ALA A 18 23.84 -9.23 -14.96
N PHE A 19 23.11 -10.23 -14.45
CA PHE A 19 22.07 -10.92 -15.21
C PHE A 19 20.96 -9.96 -15.66
N LEU A 20 20.47 -9.11 -14.76
CA LEU A 20 19.40 -8.15 -15.04
C LEU A 20 19.82 -7.17 -16.13
N LYS A 21 21.03 -6.61 -16.07
CA LYS A 21 21.56 -5.72 -17.11
C LYS A 21 21.76 -6.43 -18.44
N ALA A 22 22.25 -7.66 -18.44
CA ALA A 22 22.41 -8.47 -19.64
C ALA A 22 21.06 -8.88 -20.27
N ALA A 23 20.01 -9.05 -19.46
CA ALA A 23 18.67 -9.32 -19.95
C ALA A 23 18.00 -8.05 -20.51
N GLU A 24 18.12 -6.91 -19.82
CA GLU A 24 17.52 -5.62 -20.23
C GLU A 24 18.18 -5.03 -21.50
N SER A 25 19.41 -5.41 -21.80
CA SER A 25 20.11 -4.98 -23.03
C SER A 25 19.66 -5.72 -24.29
N ARG A 26 18.85 -6.78 -24.16
CA ARG A 26 18.32 -7.55 -25.29
C ARG A 26 17.35 -6.70 -26.10
N THR A 27 17.38 -6.88 -27.42
CA THR A 27 16.54 -6.14 -28.38
C THR A 27 15.05 -6.29 -28.12
N GLU A 28 14.63 -7.46 -27.65
CA GLU A 28 13.26 -7.84 -27.31
C GLU A 28 12.72 -7.00 -26.15
N CYS A 29 13.59 -6.50 -25.27
CA CYS A 29 13.21 -5.65 -24.14
C CYS A 29 12.96 -4.20 -24.56
N GLN A 30 13.31 -3.80 -25.80
CA GLN A 30 13.09 -2.45 -26.34
C GLN A 30 13.56 -1.32 -25.40
N ARG A 31 14.71 -1.51 -24.74
CA ARG A 31 15.29 -0.60 -23.74
C ARG A 31 14.41 -0.33 -22.51
N ASN A 32 13.46 -1.22 -22.22
CA ASN A 32 12.63 -1.12 -21.03
C ASN A 32 13.29 -1.89 -19.88
N HIS A 33 13.32 -1.28 -18.70
CA HIS A 33 13.75 -1.98 -17.50
C HIS A 33 12.65 -2.93 -17.02
N LEU A 34 13.05 -4.07 -16.43
CA LEU A 34 12.10 -5.06 -15.89
C LEU A 34 11.19 -4.42 -14.85
N ARG A 35 11.71 -3.48 -14.07
CA ARG A 35 10.94 -2.67 -13.14
C ARG A 35 9.76 -1.97 -13.82
N ASP A 36 9.99 -1.31 -14.94
CA ASP A 36 8.95 -0.59 -15.67
C ASP A 36 7.93 -1.56 -16.29
N LEU A 37 8.41 -2.72 -16.77
CA LEU A 37 7.55 -3.79 -17.28
C LEU A 37 6.62 -4.35 -16.20
N LEU A 38 7.09 -4.48 -14.95
CA LEU A 38 6.28 -4.95 -13.81
C LEU A 38 5.24 -3.93 -13.36
N VAL A 39 5.46 -2.64 -13.58
CA VAL A 39 4.54 -1.57 -13.16
C VAL A 39 3.49 -1.25 -14.25
N ARG A 40 3.85 -1.44 -15.53
CA ARG A 40 3.01 -1.14 -16.70
C ARG A 40 1.59 -1.72 -16.65
N PRO A 41 1.32 -2.98 -16.27
CA PRO A 41 -0.03 -3.53 -16.28
C PRO A 41 -1.00 -2.73 -15.41
N VAL A 42 -0.57 -2.28 -14.23
CA VAL A 42 -1.40 -1.45 -13.33
C VAL A 42 -1.51 -0.01 -13.86
N GLN A 43 -0.44 0.54 -14.43
CA GLN A 43 -0.42 1.90 -15.00
C GLN A 43 -1.12 2.05 -16.35
N ARG A 44 -1.32 0.96 -17.10
CA ARG A 44 -1.91 0.99 -18.44
C ARG A 44 -3.44 1.01 -18.39
N LEU A 45 -4.04 0.44 -17.34
CA LEU A 45 -5.50 0.37 -17.17
C LEU A 45 -6.18 1.76 -17.14
N PRO A 46 -5.66 2.79 -16.45
CA PRO A 46 -6.23 4.13 -16.49
C PRO A 46 -6.22 4.73 -17.90
N SER A 47 -5.14 4.56 -18.66
CA SER A 47 -5.03 5.05 -20.04
C SER A 47 -6.01 4.35 -20.97
N VAL A 48 -6.23 3.04 -20.80
CA VAL A 48 -7.24 2.28 -21.57
C VAL A 48 -8.65 2.78 -21.27
N ILE A 49 -8.97 3.11 -20.01
CA ILE A 49 -10.27 3.72 -19.66
C ILE A 49 -10.46 5.07 -20.35
N LEU A 50 -9.43 5.92 -20.41
CA LEU A 50 -9.51 7.21 -21.12
C LEU A 50 -9.76 7.02 -22.62
N LEU A 51 -9.09 6.05 -23.24
CA LEU A 51 -9.30 5.70 -24.65
C LEU A 51 -10.72 5.19 -24.90
N LEU A 52 -11.24 4.31 -24.03
CA LEU A 52 -12.61 3.81 -24.13
C LEU A 52 -13.65 4.92 -23.93
N LYS A 53 -13.43 5.85 -23.01
CA LYS A 53 -14.26 7.06 -22.82
C LYS A 53 -14.27 7.94 -24.08
N ALA A 54 -13.11 8.14 -24.69
CA ALA A 54 -12.99 8.91 -25.92
C ALA A 54 -13.67 8.21 -27.11
N LEU A 55 -13.56 6.88 -27.19
CA LEU A 55 -14.22 6.06 -28.20
C LEU A 55 -15.73 6.11 -28.03
N GLN A 56 -16.24 5.89 -26.81
CA GLN A 56 -17.66 5.95 -26.50
C GLN A 56 -18.27 7.31 -26.86
N LYS A 57 -17.56 8.42 -26.59
CA LYS A 57 -18.02 9.78 -26.95
C LYS A 57 -18.21 9.95 -28.47
N LYS A 58 -17.48 9.19 -29.27
CA LYS A 58 -17.55 9.19 -30.75
C LYS A 58 -18.44 8.08 -31.32
N THR A 59 -18.98 7.20 -30.48
CA THR A 59 -19.87 6.11 -30.88
C THR A 59 -21.32 6.52 -30.61
N ASP A 60 -22.17 6.47 -31.63
CA ASP A 60 -23.59 6.78 -31.48
C ASP A 60 -24.26 5.87 -30.43
N ARG A 61 -25.28 6.37 -29.74
CA ARG A 61 -26.01 5.60 -28.72
C ARG A 61 -26.80 4.42 -29.30
N SER A 62 -27.22 4.53 -30.56
CA SER A 62 -27.89 3.46 -31.31
C SER A 62 -26.93 2.36 -31.78
N ASN A 63 -25.62 2.61 -31.73
CA ASN A 63 -24.63 1.61 -32.12
C ASN A 63 -24.60 0.48 -31.05
N PRO A 64 -24.69 -0.80 -31.46
CA PRO A 64 -24.65 -1.94 -30.52
C PRO A 64 -23.40 -1.95 -29.64
N ASP A 65 -22.26 -1.45 -30.14
CA ASP A 65 -20.98 -1.36 -29.43
C ASP A 65 -21.02 -0.41 -28.24
N ASN A 66 -21.94 0.56 -28.21
CA ASN A 66 -22.05 1.50 -27.10
C ASN A 66 -22.26 0.75 -25.77
N SER A 67 -23.10 -0.28 -25.78
CA SER A 67 -23.38 -1.10 -24.60
C SER A 67 -22.17 -1.92 -24.14
N TYR A 68 -21.36 -2.42 -25.09
CA TYR A 68 -20.13 -3.16 -24.81
C TYR A 68 -19.04 -2.24 -24.26
N LEU A 69 -18.92 -1.01 -24.77
CA LEU A 69 -17.99 0.00 -24.27
C LEU A 69 -18.28 0.38 -22.81
N VAL A 70 -19.56 0.57 -22.45
CA VAL A 70 -19.97 0.81 -21.05
C VAL A 70 -19.55 -0.35 -20.14
N LYS A 71 -19.82 -1.59 -20.57
CA LYS A 71 -19.47 -2.79 -19.79
C LYS A 71 -17.96 -2.92 -19.62
N ALA A 72 -17.18 -2.72 -20.67
CA ALA A 72 -15.72 -2.78 -20.64
C ALA A 72 -15.13 -1.72 -19.71
N MET A 73 -15.62 -0.48 -19.77
CA MET A 73 -15.19 0.60 -18.86
C MET A 73 -15.48 0.25 -17.40
N ARG A 74 -16.69 -0.24 -17.09
CA ARG A 74 -17.05 -0.65 -15.72
C ARG A 74 -16.16 -1.79 -15.22
N ALA A 75 -15.89 -2.80 -16.05
CA ALA A 75 -15.03 -3.91 -15.68
C ALA A 75 -13.61 -3.43 -15.36
N LEU A 76 -13.06 -2.51 -16.15
CA LEU A 76 -11.74 -1.91 -15.92
C LEU A 76 -11.70 -1.03 -14.66
N GLU A 77 -12.74 -0.22 -14.43
CA GLU A 77 -12.85 0.61 -13.22
C GLU A 77 -12.92 -0.27 -11.96
N THR A 78 -13.67 -1.38 -11.99
CA THR A 78 -13.71 -2.37 -10.89
C THR A 78 -12.36 -3.03 -10.68
N ALA A 79 -11.67 -3.47 -11.74
CA ALA A 79 -10.35 -4.07 -11.63
C ALA A 79 -9.33 -3.10 -11.00
N LEU A 80 -9.37 -1.83 -11.39
CA LEU A 80 -8.56 -0.77 -10.79
C LEU A 80 -8.89 -0.54 -9.31
N ALA A 81 -10.17 -0.53 -8.95
CA ALA A 81 -10.61 -0.37 -7.57
C ALA A 81 -10.09 -1.51 -6.68
N ILE A 82 -10.22 -2.76 -7.15
CA ILE A 82 -9.70 -3.95 -6.45
C ILE A 82 -8.17 -3.87 -6.30
N ALA A 83 -7.45 -3.52 -7.38
CA ALA A 83 -6.01 -3.40 -7.34
C ALA A 83 -5.54 -2.30 -6.37
N ASN A 84 -6.22 -1.14 -6.36
CA ASN A 84 -5.88 -0.05 -5.45
C ASN A 84 -6.20 -0.41 -3.98
N GLU A 85 -7.29 -1.12 -3.74
CA GLU A 85 -7.63 -1.59 -2.39
C GLU A 85 -6.64 -2.64 -1.90
N SER A 86 -6.23 -3.60 -2.75
CA SER A 86 -5.18 -4.58 -2.41
C SER A 86 -3.85 -3.91 -2.07
N ARG A 87 -3.46 -2.87 -2.81
CA ARG A 87 -2.28 -2.04 -2.48
C ARG A 87 -2.46 -1.36 -1.13
N ARG A 88 -3.61 -0.71 -0.90
CA ARG A 88 -3.92 -0.02 0.36
C ARG A 88 -3.88 -0.98 1.56
N GLN A 89 -4.40 -2.19 1.43
CA GLN A 89 -4.33 -3.23 2.46
C GLN A 89 -2.88 -3.65 2.74
N THR A 90 -2.08 -3.86 1.69
CA THR A 90 -0.66 -4.21 1.83
C THR A 90 0.12 -3.09 2.55
N ASP A 91 -0.08 -1.84 2.15
CA ASP A 91 0.57 -0.68 2.76
C ASP A 91 0.12 -0.48 4.21
N SER A 92 -1.17 -0.71 4.49
CA SER A 92 -1.71 -0.70 5.85
C SER A 92 -1.04 -1.77 6.71
N TYR A 93 -1.01 -3.02 6.23
CA TYR A 93 -0.39 -4.13 6.95
C TYR A 93 1.10 -3.86 7.25
N ALA A 94 1.85 -3.32 6.27
CA ALA A 94 3.25 -2.96 6.46
C ALA A 94 3.44 -1.89 7.57
N LYS A 95 2.54 -0.91 7.67
CA LYS A 95 2.56 0.08 8.76
C LYS A 95 2.29 -0.55 10.12
N ILE A 96 1.28 -1.42 10.22
CA ILE A 96 0.94 -2.11 11.47
C ILE A 96 2.08 -3.03 11.90
N PHE A 97 2.70 -3.72 10.95
CA PHE A 97 3.88 -4.54 11.20
C PHE A 97 5.04 -3.73 11.78
N LYS A 98 5.37 -2.59 11.15
CA LYS A 98 6.40 -1.69 11.67
C LYS A 98 6.06 -1.21 13.09
N LEU A 99 4.82 -0.79 13.31
CA LEU A 99 4.37 -0.36 14.63
C LEU A 99 4.52 -1.46 15.69
N SER A 100 4.13 -2.70 15.37
CA SER A 100 4.26 -3.83 16.29
C SER A 100 5.70 -4.12 16.70
N SER A 101 6.68 -3.77 15.83
CA SER A 101 8.11 -3.91 16.13
C SER A 101 8.69 -2.77 16.99
N GLU A 102 8.01 -1.63 17.03
CA GLU A 102 8.41 -0.44 17.81
C GLU A 102 7.77 -0.42 19.21
N ILE A 103 6.63 -1.09 19.40
CA ILE A 103 5.94 -1.18 20.69
C ILE A 103 6.52 -2.34 21.51
N GLU A 104 7.08 -2.03 22.67
CA GLU A 104 7.55 -3.05 23.61
C GLU A 104 6.37 -3.86 24.16
N ARG A 105 6.49 -5.20 24.16
CA ARG A 105 5.45 -6.14 24.61
C ARG A 105 4.12 -6.00 23.87
N CYS A 106 4.14 -5.56 22.61
CA CYS A 106 2.96 -5.49 21.77
C CYS A 106 2.29 -6.87 21.63
N PRO A 107 0.97 -6.99 21.84
CA PRO A 107 0.24 -8.23 21.60
C PRO A 107 0.37 -8.66 20.13
N ALA A 108 0.65 -9.94 19.88
CA ALA A 108 0.72 -10.49 18.52
C ALA A 108 -0.60 -10.31 17.76
N ASP A 109 -1.71 -10.29 18.49
CA ASP A 109 -3.05 -10.12 17.96
C ASP A 109 -3.26 -8.79 17.26
N ILE A 110 -2.37 -7.79 17.44
CA ILE A 110 -2.39 -6.52 16.69
C ILE A 110 -2.18 -6.74 15.18
N LEU A 111 -1.51 -7.84 14.80
CA LEU A 111 -1.25 -8.22 13.42
C LEU A 111 -2.44 -9.03 12.88
N SER A 112 -3.32 -8.37 12.15
CA SER A 112 -4.45 -8.99 11.46
C SER A 112 -4.53 -8.50 10.02
N SER A 113 -4.83 -9.41 9.08
CA SER A 113 -4.97 -9.09 7.65
C SER A 113 -6.15 -8.15 7.36
N ALA A 114 -7.18 -8.14 8.22
CA ALA A 114 -8.35 -7.28 8.08
C ALA A 114 -8.19 -5.93 8.81
N ARG A 115 -7.10 -5.73 9.56
CA ARG A 115 -6.93 -4.54 10.38
C ARG A 115 -6.35 -3.38 9.59
N THR A 116 -6.93 -2.19 9.79
CA THR A 116 -6.50 -0.95 9.16
C THR A 116 -6.33 0.15 10.19
N LEU A 117 -5.16 0.79 10.20
CA LEU A 117 -4.91 1.97 11.03
C LEU A 117 -5.68 3.17 10.46
N LYS A 118 -6.52 3.79 11.29
CA LYS A 118 -7.33 4.97 10.95
C LYS A 118 -6.67 6.27 11.39
N ALA A 119 -6.08 6.28 12.57
CA ALA A 119 -5.45 7.46 13.13
C ALA A 119 -4.34 7.09 14.12
N GLU A 120 -3.37 7.98 14.24
CA GLU A 120 -2.33 7.99 15.26
C GLU A 120 -2.39 9.34 15.97
N LEU A 121 -2.51 9.34 17.29
CA LEU A 121 -2.60 10.56 18.10
C LEU A 121 -1.54 10.54 19.19
N HIS A 122 -0.77 11.62 19.29
CA HIS A 122 0.17 11.85 20.39
C HIS A 122 -0.50 12.76 21.42
N VAL A 123 -0.68 12.25 22.64
CA VAL A 123 -1.48 12.91 23.68
C VAL A 123 -0.73 12.98 24.99
N LEU A 124 -1.13 13.91 25.86
CA LEU A 124 -0.74 13.92 27.28
C LEU A 124 -1.85 13.27 28.08
N SER A 125 -1.54 12.22 28.85
CA SER A 125 -2.53 11.59 29.72
C SER A 125 -2.80 12.46 30.94
N LEU A 126 -4.09 12.68 31.24
CA LEU A 126 -4.53 13.36 32.46
C LEU A 126 -4.59 12.44 33.68
N GLY A 127 -4.26 11.15 33.50
CA GLY A 127 -4.49 10.09 34.48
C GLY A 127 -5.93 9.57 34.45
N GLY A 128 -6.21 8.62 35.33
CA GLY A 128 -7.53 8.00 35.49
C GLY A 128 -7.60 7.28 36.83
N GLU A 129 -8.51 6.32 36.98
CA GLU A 129 -8.60 5.46 38.16
C GLU A 129 -7.64 4.26 38.05
N ASP A 130 -7.40 3.57 39.17
CA ASP A 130 -6.56 2.37 39.25
C ASP A 130 -5.15 2.56 38.64
N GLU A 131 -4.77 1.66 37.71
CA GLU A 131 -3.47 1.67 37.03
C GLU A 131 -3.26 2.93 36.16
N TRP A 132 -4.35 3.59 35.73
CA TRP A 132 -4.27 4.80 34.91
C TRP A 132 -3.79 6.02 35.68
N ILE A 133 -3.86 6.02 37.03
CA ILE A 133 -3.28 7.08 37.88
C ILE A 133 -1.80 7.29 37.54
N LYS A 134 -1.06 6.20 37.29
CA LYS A 134 0.39 6.21 37.00
C LYS A 134 0.73 6.84 35.65
N THR A 135 -0.27 7.01 34.78
CA THR A 135 -0.10 7.62 33.45
C THR A 135 -0.26 9.14 33.46
N ARG A 136 -0.69 9.74 34.58
CA ARG A 136 -0.88 11.20 34.68
C ARG A 136 0.39 11.97 34.28
N ASP A 137 0.20 12.99 33.47
CA ASP A 137 1.23 13.86 32.87
C ASP A 137 2.28 13.10 32.04
N ARG A 138 1.98 11.88 31.59
CA ARG A 138 2.83 11.11 30.66
C ARG A 138 2.39 11.31 29.22
N ARG A 139 3.36 11.35 28.31
CA ARG A 139 3.10 11.33 26.87
C ARG A 139 2.72 9.91 26.44
N MET A 140 1.62 9.80 25.73
CA MET A 140 1.06 8.55 25.22
C MET A 140 0.82 8.68 23.72
N ALA A 141 0.86 7.56 23.00
CA ALA A 141 0.35 7.46 21.64
C ALA A 141 -0.90 6.58 21.63
N ILE A 142 -1.92 7.00 20.88
CA ILE A 142 -3.15 6.25 20.65
C ILE A 142 -3.18 5.86 19.18
N PHE A 143 -3.23 4.55 18.92
CA PHE A 143 -3.39 3.99 17.59
C PHE A 143 -4.82 3.47 17.44
N LEU A 144 -5.59 4.16 16.61
CA LEU A 144 -6.98 3.80 16.33
C LEU A 144 -7.04 2.91 15.10
N PHE A 145 -7.53 1.69 15.24
CA PHE A 145 -7.81 0.77 14.16
C PHE A 145 -9.32 0.71 13.86
N ASN A 146 -9.73 -0.06 12.86
CA ASN A 146 -11.15 -0.27 12.53
C ASN A 146 -11.91 -1.10 13.57
N ASP A 147 -11.21 -1.88 14.39
CA ASP A 147 -11.78 -2.88 15.29
C ASP A 147 -11.23 -2.80 16.72
N LEU A 148 -10.15 -2.06 16.96
CA LEU A 148 -9.57 -1.84 18.29
C LEU A 148 -8.86 -0.49 18.41
N MET A 149 -8.52 -0.12 19.64
CA MET A 149 -7.67 1.02 19.95
C MET A 149 -6.53 0.54 20.85
N GLU A 150 -5.30 0.88 20.48
CA GLU A 150 -4.11 0.57 21.28
C GLU A 150 -3.55 1.86 21.88
N ILE A 151 -3.23 1.84 23.17
CA ILE A 151 -2.70 2.98 23.90
C ILE A 151 -1.33 2.61 24.44
N VAL A 152 -0.29 3.34 24.02
CA VAL A 152 1.09 3.05 24.42
C VAL A 152 1.73 4.26 25.07
N LYS A 153 2.57 4.00 26.07
CA LYS A 153 3.38 5.04 26.71
C LYS A 153 4.58 5.35 25.82
N ILE A 154 4.79 6.62 25.51
CA ILE A 154 5.97 7.05 24.75
C ILE A 154 7.15 7.12 25.72
N VAL A 155 8.15 6.29 25.48
CA VAL A 155 9.46 6.40 26.14
C VAL A 155 10.35 7.20 25.20
N LEU A 156 10.70 8.43 25.59
CA LEU A 156 11.74 9.18 24.88
C LEU A 156 13.07 8.48 25.16
N THR A 157 13.52 7.64 24.23
CA THR A 157 14.92 7.22 24.19
C THR A 157 15.74 8.42 23.76
N PHE A 158 16.35 9.10 24.73
CA PHE A 158 17.50 9.95 24.46
C PHE A 158 18.60 9.02 23.94
N PHE A 159 18.93 9.15 22.65
CA PHE A 159 20.23 8.71 22.16
C PHE A 159 21.24 9.76 22.67
N ASP A 160 21.98 9.41 23.72
CA ASP A 160 23.32 9.96 23.97
C ASP A 160 24.32 9.32 22.99
#